data_AF-A8PGH8-F1
#
_entry.id   AF-A8PGH8-F1
#
_cell.length_a   1.000
_cell.length_b   1.000
_cell.length_c   1.000
_cell.angle_alpha   90.00
_cell.angle_beta   90.00
_cell.angle_gamma   90.00
#
_symmetry.space_group_name_H-M   'P 1'
#
loop_
_entity.id
_entity.type
_entity.pdbx_description
1 polymer ?
#
loop_
_entity_poly.entity_id
_entity_poly.type
_entity_poly.pdbx_seq_one_letter_code
_entity_poly.pdbx_strand_id
1 'polypeptide(L)'
;MGGVGRRERRGGRKKLLAGDNSWASDGGAPAKRRVDNSRYSSNTLSKWKNDANLREIKVMRRYHIQDREDYHKYNKLCGQLRSFAHRISLLPAQDPFRTKMEGQLLSKLYDMGILNTAAKLSDVENKVTVAAFCRRRLAVFMCMSKMAETVSAAVKFIEQGHVRVGPDTITDPAFLVNRHMEDYVTWVDTSKLKRTIMEYNDELDDFDLL
;
A
#
# COMPACT_ATOMS: atom_id res chain seq x y z
N MET A 1 -51.49 -62.92 -14.32
CA MET A 1 -50.39 -63.01 -15.31
C MET A 1 -49.17 -62.38 -14.65
N GLY A 2 -48.37 -63.11 -13.85
CA GLY A 2 -47.30 -64.04 -14.27
C GLY A 2 -46.16 -63.22 -14.91
N GLY A 3 -44.93 -63.07 -14.39
CA GLY A 3 -44.11 -63.85 -13.46
C GLY A 3 -42.77 -64.18 -14.14
N VAL A 4 -41.67 -64.20 -13.37
CA VAL A 4 -40.33 -64.79 -13.69
C VAL A 4 -39.41 -63.93 -14.59
N GLY A 5 -38.10 -63.72 -14.36
CA GLY A 5 -37.12 -64.26 -13.42
C GLY A 5 -35.78 -64.59 -14.11
N ARG A 6 -34.66 -64.11 -13.55
CA ARG A 6 -33.26 -64.62 -13.56
C ARG A 6 -32.66 -65.23 -14.86
N ARG A 7 -31.39 -64.88 -15.16
CA ARG A 7 -30.22 -65.77 -14.90
C ARG A 7 -28.86 -65.17 -15.30
N GLU A 8 -27.98 -65.24 -14.33
CA GLU A 8 -26.52 -65.22 -14.36
C GLU A 8 -25.96 -66.62 -14.67
N ARG A 9 -24.85 -66.75 -15.44
CA ARG A 9 -23.83 -67.84 -15.39
C ARG A 9 -22.53 -67.31 -16.03
N ARG A 10 -21.42 -67.10 -15.31
CA ARG A 10 -20.42 -68.03 -14.70
C ARG A 10 -19.57 -68.85 -15.69
N GLY A 11 -18.25 -68.58 -15.63
CA GLY A 11 -17.15 -69.57 -15.61
C GLY A 11 -16.75 -70.21 -16.96
N GLY A 12 -15.49 -70.47 -17.28
CA GLY A 12 -14.23 -70.26 -16.57
C GLY A 12 -13.09 -71.08 -17.22
N ARG A 13 -11.87 -70.56 -17.04
CA ARG A 13 -10.61 -71.25 -16.63
C ARG A 13 -9.96 -72.32 -17.54
N LYS A 14 -8.61 -72.18 -17.59
CA LYS A 14 -7.50 -73.18 -17.71
C LYS A 14 -6.83 -73.26 -19.10
N LYS A 15 -5.50 -73.36 -19.27
CA LYS A 15 -4.40 -73.87 -18.41
C LYS A 15 -3.01 -73.59 -19.09
N LEU A 16 -1.94 -73.40 -18.28
CA LEU A 16 -0.54 -73.93 -18.42
C LEU A 16 0.39 -73.34 -19.50
N LEU A 17 1.73 -73.21 -19.35
CA LEU A 17 2.71 -73.57 -18.31
C LEU A 17 4.07 -72.88 -18.60
N ALA A 18 4.82 -72.68 -17.51
CA ALA A 18 6.28 -72.79 -17.33
C ALA A 18 7.28 -71.95 -18.17
N GLY A 19 8.13 -71.24 -17.42
CA GLY A 19 9.38 -70.64 -17.86
C GLY A 19 10.07 -70.03 -16.66
N ASP A 20 10.72 -70.87 -15.85
CA ASP A 20 11.57 -70.49 -14.72
C ASP A 20 12.74 -69.63 -15.20
N ASN A 21 13.06 -68.56 -14.47
CA ASN A 21 14.45 -68.30 -14.08
C ASN A 21 14.52 -67.30 -12.92
N SER A 22 14.94 -67.86 -11.80
CA SER A 22 15.40 -67.24 -10.57
C SER A 22 16.58 -66.30 -10.79
N TRP A 23 16.41 -65.01 -10.47
CA TRP A 23 17.47 -64.12 -10.02
C TRP A 23 16.91 -63.33 -8.81
N ALA A 24 17.07 -63.90 -7.61
CA ALA A 24 17.26 -63.10 -6.40
C ALA A 24 18.65 -62.43 -6.53
N SER A 25 18.95 -61.23 -6.06
CA SER A 25 18.56 -60.57 -4.82
C SER A 25 18.94 -59.08 -4.91
N ASP A 26 18.46 -58.30 -3.94
CA ASP A 26 19.04 -57.04 -3.46
C ASP A 26 18.87 -55.79 -4.33
N GLY A 27 17.75 -55.11 -4.07
CA GLY A 27 17.51 -53.75 -4.53
C GLY A 27 16.39 -53.08 -3.75
N GLY A 28 16.52 -53.03 -2.41
CA GLY A 28 15.62 -52.25 -1.58
C GLY A 28 15.54 -50.82 -2.09
N ALA A 29 14.33 -50.38 -2.47
CA ALA A 29 14.07 -49.01 -2.88
C ALA A 29 14.58 -48.04 -1.79
N PRO A 30 15.40 -47.03 -2.12
CA PRO A 30 15.87 -46.10 -1.11
C PRO A 30 14.67 -45.33 -0.56
N ALA A 31 14.39 -45.55 0.73
CA ALA A 31 13.44 -44.77 1.49
C ALA A 31 13.75 -43.28 1.26
N LYS A 32 12.77 -42.53 0.74
CA LYS A 32 12.83 -41.07 0.68
C LYS A 32 13.07 -40.59 2.11
N ARG A 33 14.33 -40.27 2.44
CA ARG A 33 14.67 -39.62 3.70
C ARG A 33 13.81 -38.36 3.74
N ARG A 34 12.82 -38.37 4.63
CA ARG A 34 12.10 -37.18 5.04
C ARG A 34 13.18 -36.26 5.60
N VAL A 35 13.64 -35.31 4.80
CA VAL A 35 14.54 -34.28 5.29
C VAL A 35 13.74 -33.54 6.34
N ASP A 36 14.07 -33.74 7.61
CA ASP A 36 13.53 -32.95 8.70
C ASP A 36 13.92 -31.49 8.45
N ASN A 37 13.04 -30.75 7.77
CA ASN A 37 13.22 -29.32 7.52
C ASN A 37 13.07 -28.47 8.81
N SER A 38 13.03 -29.13 9.98
CA SER A 38 13.00 -28.52 11.31
C SER A 38 14.35 -27.90 11.71
N ARG A 39 15.45 -28.20 10.98
CA ARG A 39 16.78 -27.62 11.23
C ARG A 39 17.18 -26.44 10.33
N TYR A 40 16.27 -25.96 9.49
CA TYR A 40 16.40 -24.67 8.80
C TYR A 40 15.23 -23.74 9.13
N SER A 41 14.68 -23.84 10.34
CA SER A 41 13.73 -22.85 10.84
C SER A 41 14.45 -21.85 11.71
N SER A 42 14.34 -20.57 11.34
CA SER A 42 14.82 -19.38 12.04
C SER A 42 16.34 -19.29 12.27
N ASN A 43 17.06 -18.74 11.29
CA ASN A 43 18.02 -17.66 11.51
C ASN A 43 18.61 -17.19 10.17
N THR A 44 17.82 -16.46 9.38
CA THR A 44 18.41 -15.58 8.37
C THR A 44 19.13 -14.46 9.12
N LEU A 45 20.44 -14.33 8.90
CA LEU A 45 21.35 -13.35 9.52
C LEU A 45 20.86 -11.89 9.44
N SER A 46 19.85 -11.61 8.61
CA SER A 46 19.24 -10.29 8.40
C SER A 46 18.20 -9.87 9.45
N LYS A 47 17.75 -10.78 10.33
CA LYS A 47 16.53 -10.59 11.14
C LYS A 47 16.73 -9.91 12.51
N TRP A 48 17.95 -9.76 13.02
CA TRP A 48 18.17 -9.49 14.44
C TRP A 48 18.41 -8.02 14.86
N LYS A 49 18.14 -7.04 13.97
CA LYS A 49 18.05 -5.61 14.36
C LYS A 49 17.28 -4.72 13.37
N ASN A 50 16.50 -5.31 12.46
CA ASN A 50 16.00 -4.67 11.23
C ASN A 50 14.48 -4.40 11.17
N ASP A 51 13.69 -4.62 12.22
CA ASP A 51 12.22 -4.43 12.13
C ASP A 51 11.83 -2.97 11.78
N ALA A 52 12.55 -2.00 12.35
CA ALA A 52 12.35 -0.58 12.03
C ALA A 52 12.65 -0.26 10.56
N ASN A 53 13.72 -0.85 10.02
CA ASN A 53 14.12 -0.72 8.61
C ASN A 53 13.09 -1.37 7.67
N LEU A 54 12.46 -2.49 8.08
CA LEU A 54 11.42 -3.15 7.30
C LEU A 54 10.15 -2.29 7.17
N ARG A 55 9.73 -1.61 8.25
CA ARG A 55 8.57 -0.70 8.21
C ARG A 55 8.84 0.49 7.30
N GLU A 56 10.03 1.08 7.41
CA GLU A 56 10.50 2.16 6.56
C GLU A 56 10.45 1.75 5.08
N ILE A 57 11.12 0.66 4.71
CA ILE A 57 11.14 0.15 3.33
C ILE A 57 9.73 -0.13 2.82
N LYS A 58 8.84 -0.67 3.67
CA LYS A 58 7.44 -0.93 3.30
C LYS A 58 6.67 0.36 3.02
N VAL A 59 6.86 1.41 3.82
CA VAL A 59 6.22 2.72 3.60
C VAL A 59 6.79 3.39 2.36
N MET A 60 8.12 3.40 2.19
CA MET A 60 8.79 3.97 1.02
C MET A 60 8.31 3.31 -0.27
N ARG A 61 8.25 1.97 -0.31
CA ARG A 61 7.75 1.24 -1.49
C ARG A 61 6.28 1.50 -1.77
N ARG A 62 5.44 1.56 -0.73
CA ARG A 62 4.00 1.77 -0.88
C ARG A 62 3.67 3.14 -1.48
N TYR A 63 4.34 4.20 -1.03
CA TYR A 63 4.04 5.57 -1.44
C TYR A 63 5.05 6.14 -2.44
N HIS A 64 5.94 5.29 -2.98
CA HIS A 64 6.97 5.68 -3.94
C HIS A 64 7.81 6.88 -3.47
N ILE A 65 8.30 6.81 -2.24
CA ILE A 65 9.20 7.82 -1.68
C ILE A 65 10.60 7.60 -2.25
N GLN A 66 11.11 8.57 -3.00
CA GLN A 66 12.45 8.53 -3.60
C GLN A 66 13.54 8.69 -2.54
N ASP A 67 13.44 9.74 -1.71
CA ASP A 67 14.46 10.05 -0.71
C ASP A 67 14.19 9.40 0.64
N ARG A 68 15.20 8.70 1.17
CA ARG A 68 15.15 8.11 2.51
C ARG A 68 15.05 9.18 3.60
N GLU A 69 15.66 10.34 3.36
CA GLU A 69 15.66 11.45 4.32
C GLU A 69 14.24 11.97 4.59
N ASP A 70 13.36 11.99 3.58
CA ASP A 70 11.98 12.43 3.75
C ASP A 70 11.25 11.58 4.79
N TYR A 71 11.44 10.26 4.75
CA TYR A 71 10.84 9.36 5.73
C TYR A 71 11.31 9.71 7.15
N HIS A 72 12.61 9.97 7.34
CA HIS A 72 13.15 10.36 8.64
C HIS A 72 12.65 11.74 9.09
N LYS A 73 12.54 12.72 8.18
CA LYS A 73 11.96 14.05 8.45
C LYS A 73 10.51 13.93 8.92
N TYR A 74 9.68 13.17 8.21
CA TYR A 74 8.29 12.92 8.61
C TYR A 74 8.18 12.17 9.94
N ASN A 75 9.06 11.19 10.20
CA ASN A 75 9.07 10.47 11.47
C ASN A 75 9.42 11.39 12.64
N LYS A 76 10.40 12.28 12.47
CA LYS A 76 10.76 13.30 13.46
C LYS A 76 9.61 14.26 13.73
N LEU A 77 8.93 14.75 12.68
CA LEU A 77 7.75 15.61 12.81
C LEU A 77 6.61 14.92 13.56
N CYS A 78 6.33 13.65 13.24
CA CYS A 78 5.33 12.86 13.98
C CYS A 78 5.70 12.75 15.46
N GLY A 79 6.98 12.52 15.78
CA GLY A 79 7.47 12.44 17.16
C GLY A 79 7.31 13.76 17.92
N GLN A 80 7.65 14.89 17.29
CA GLN A 80 7.47 16.22 17.86
C GLN A 80 6.01 16.54 18.13
N LEU A 81 5.11 16.22 17.19
CA LEU A 81 3.69 16.43 17.34
C LEU A 81 3.09 15.59 18.48
N ARG A 82 3.48 14.32 18.60
CA ARG A 82 3.08 13.46 19.73
C ARG A 82 3.61 13.98 21.05
N SER A 83 4.88 14.40 21.12
CA SER A 83 5.45 15.01 22.32
C SER A 83 4.70 16.29 22.72
N PHE A 84 4.27 17.09 21.74
CA PHE A 84 3.48 18.29 22.00
C PHE A 84 2.09 17.94 22.53
N ALA A 85 1.38 17.00 21.89
CA ALA A 85 0.09 16.50 22.36
C ALA A 85 0.17 15.91 23.78
N HIS A 86 1.23 15.14 24.06
CA HIS A 86 1.48 14.58 25.39
C HIS A 86 1.68 15.67 26.44
N ARG A 87 2.48 16.71 26.13
CA ARG A 87 2.66 17.87 27.01
C ARG A 87 1.36 18.61 27.30
N ILE A 88 0.46 18.74 26.31
CA ILE A 88 -0.88 19.32 26.52
C ILE A 88 -1.72 18.42 27.44
N SER A 89 -1.62 17.10 27.29
CA SER A 89 -2.36 16.14 28.12
C SER A 89 -1.98 16.22 29.60
N LEU A 90 -0.72 16.56 29.91
CA LEU A 90 -0.21 16.72 31.28
C LEU A 90 -0.73 17.98 31.99
N LEU A 91 -1.26 18.97 31.26
CA LEU A 91 -1.81 20.19 31.86
C LEU A 91 -3.15 19.91 32.58
N PRO A 92 -3.49 20.64 33.65
CA PRO A 92 -4.77 20.46 34.33
C PRO A 92 -5.95 20.77 33.39
N ALA A 93 -7.04 20.00 33.51
CA ALA A 93 -8.21 20.11 32.62
C ALA A 93 -8.96 21.46 32.74
N GLN A 94 -8.78 22.17 33.86
CA GLN A 94 -9.45 23.44 34.14
C GLN A 94 -8.73 24.66 33.54
N ASP A 95 -7.51 24.48 33.01
CA ASP A 95 -6.74 25.59 32.45
C ASP A 95 -7.27 25.96 31.05
N PRO A 96 -7.71 27.21 30.81
CA PRO A 96 -8.16 27.67 29.49
C PRO A 96 -7.07 27.56 28.41
N PHE A 97 -5.78 27.56 28.81
CA PHE A 97 -4.67 27.37 27.88
C PHE A 97 -4.71 25.98 27.22
N ARG A 98 -5.06 24.94 27.98
CA ARG A 98 -5.17 23.56 27.47
C ARG A 98 -6.20 23.47 26.35
N THR A 99 -7.41 23.97 26.59
CA THR A 99 -8.50 23.93 25.60
C THR A 99 -8.14 24.72 24.34
N LYS A 100 -7.51 25.89 24.50
CA LYS A 100 -7.07 26.72 23.37
C LYS A 100 -6.01 26.01 22.52
N MET A 101 -4.97 25.46 23.14
CA MET A 101 -3.88 24.77 22.44
C MET A 101 -4.36 23.47 21.79
N GLU A 102 -5.22 22.71 22.47
CA GLU A 102 -5.84 21.50 21.93
C GLU A 102 -6.67 21.84 20.68
N GLY A 103 -7.52 22.86 20.74
CA GLY A 103 -8.30 23.33 19.59
C GLY A 103 -7.43 23.77 18.42
N GLN A 104 -6.35 24.52 18.67
CA GLN A 104 -5.42 24.96 17.62
C GLN A 104 -4.67 23.79 16.98
N LEU A 105 -4.20 22.83 17.78
CA LEU A 105 -3.50 21.64 17.30
C LEU A 105 -4.42 20.80 16.40
N LEU A 106 -5.64 20.52 16.86
CA LEU A 106 -6.60 19.70 16.14
C LEU A 106 -7.07 20.39 14.85
N SER A 107 -7.36 21.70 14.90
CA SER A 107 -7.70 22.50 13.71
C SER A 107 -6.57 22.42 12.67
N LYS A 108 -5.32 22.67 13.08
CA LYS A 108 -4.19 22.67 12.14
C LYS A 108 -3.99 21.30 11.49
N LEU A 109 -4.12 20.21 12.25
CA LEU A 109 -3.99 18.85 11.72
C LEU A 109 -5.15 18.44 10.80
N TYR A 110 -6.33 18.98 11.07
CA TYR A 110 -7.49 18.84 10.20
C TYR A 110 -7.28 19.59 8.88
N ASP A 111 -6.86 20.85 8.91
CA ASP A 111 -6.63 21.69 7.72
C ASP A 111 -5.53 21.10 6.81
N MET A 112 -4.48 20.52 7.40
CA MET A 112 -3.43 19.80 6.65
C MET A 112 -3.91 18.44 6.10
N GLY A 113 -5.06 17.94 6.55
CA GLY A 113 -5.66 16.69 6.07
C GLY A 113 -5.08 15.40 6.64
N ILE A 114 -4.28 15.50 7.71
CA ILE A 114 -3.72 14.33 8.40
C ILE A 114 -4.81 13.60 9.18
N LEU A 115 -5.75 14.35 9.75
CA LEU A 115 -6.91 13.83 10.48
C LEU A 115 -8.19 14.07 9.66
N ASN A 116 -9.08 13.08 9.60
CA ASN A 116 -10.25 13.12 8.70
C ASN A 116 -11.48 13.87 9.24
N THR A 117 -11.77 13.84 10.55
CA THR A 117 -12.84 14.66 11.18
C THR A 117 -12.81 14.51 12.71
N ALA A 118 -13.47 15.47 13.41
CA ALA A 118 -13.79 15.49 14.85
C ALA A 118 -12.79 14.73 15.75
N ALA A 119 -11.50 15.07 15.57
CA ALA A 119 -10.44 14.34 16.22
C ALA A 119 -10.36 14.76 17.69
N LYS A 120 -10.17 13.77 18.56
CA LYS A 120 -9.84 13.98 19.97
C LYS A 120 -8.32 14.06 20.13
N LEU A 121 -7.82 14.59 21.23
CA LEU A 121 -6.38 14.60 21.50
C LEU A 121 -5.75 13.20 21.43
N SER A 122 -6.49 12.16 21.82
CA SER A 122 -6.06 10.74 21.71
C SER A 122 -5.86 10.25 20.27
N ASP A 123 -6.53 10.86 19.30
CA ASP A 123 -6.33 10.54 17.89
C ASP A 123 -4.98 11.02 17.38
N VAL A 124 -4.40 12.05 18.00
CA VAL A 124 -3.09 12.57 17.60
C VAL A 124 -2.00 11.51 17.83
N GLU A 125 -2.07 10.75 18.92
CA GLU A 125 -1.09 9.70 19.21
C GLU A 125 -1.18 8.53 18.23
N ASN A 126 -2.41 8.11 17.93
CA ASN A 126 -2.69 6.89 17.16
C ASN A 126 -2.71 7.12 15.64
N LYS A 127 -3.31 8.23 15.17
CA LYS A 127 -3.57 8.47 13.74
C LYS A 127 -2.46 9.25 13.04
N VAL A 128 -1.70 10.10 13.77
CA VAL A 128 -0.59 10.86 13.18
C VAL A 128 0.61 9.94 12.95
N THR A 129 0.62 9.29 11.80
CA THR A 129 1.67 8.37 11.37
C THR A 129 2.40 8.94 10.17
N VAL A 130 3.63 8.47 9.90
CA VAL A 130 4.37 8.85 8.68
C VAL A 130 3.54 8.54 7.43
N ALA A 131 2.83 7.41 7.43
CA ALA A 131 1.92 7.05 6.35
C ALA A 131 0.80 8.07 6.12
N ALA A 132 0.34 8.78 7.17
CA ALA A 132 -0.66 9.84 7.01
C ALA A 132 -0.09 11.03 6.24
N PHE A 133 1.15 11.45 6.53
CA PHE A 133 1.85 12.47 5.74
C PHE A 133 2.11 12.03 4.30
N CYS A 134 2.54 10.78 4.11
CA CYS A 134 2.81 10.28 2.75
C CYS A 134 1.57 10.27 1.86
N ARG A 135 0.37 10.02 2.43
CA ARG A 135 -0.90 10.11 1.68
C ARG A 135 -1.25 11.53 1.23
N ARG A 136 -0.70 12.55 1.87
CA ARG A 136 -0.93 13.97 1.55
C ARG A 136 0.05 14.51 0.51
N ARG A 137 1.05 13.72 0.10
CA ARG A 137 1.95 14.09 -1.01
C ARG A 137 1.16 14.16 -2.31
N LEU A 138 1.48 15.15 -3.14
CA LEU A 138 0.81 15.43 -4.41
C LEU A 138 0.69 14.17 -5.29
N ALA A 139 1.78 13.41 -5.45
CA ALA A 139 1.77 12.19 -6.27
C ALA A 139 0.79 11.12 -5.78
N VAL A 140 0.64 10.96 -4.45
CA VAL A 140 -0.30 10.00 -3.87
C VAL A 140 -1.73 10.54 -3.97
N PHE A 141 -1.91 11.83 -3.70
CA PHE A 141 -3.20 12.50 -3.85
C PHE A 141 -3.74 12.37 -5.28
N MET A 142 -2.90 12.56 -6.31
CA MET A 142 -3.31 12.39 -7.71
C MET A 142 -3.86 11.00 -8.02
N CYS A 143 -3.25 9.96 -7.43
CA CYS A 143 -3.71 8.59 -7.60
C CYS A 143 -5.04 8.34 -6.85
N MET A 144 -5.22 8.97 -5.70
CA MET A 144 -6.48 8.93 -4.95
C MET A 144 -7.62 9.64 -5.71
N SER A 145 -7.35 10.80 -6.30
CA SER A 145 -8.29 11.60 -7.11
C SER A 145 -8.47 11.08 -8.54
N LYS A 146 -7.94 9.88 -8.86
CA LYS A 146 -8.08 9.21 -10.17
C LYS A 146 -7.50 9.96 -11.37
N MET A 147 -6.62 10.93 -11.15
CA MET A 147 -5.87 11.59 -12.24
C MET A 147 -4.75 10.70 -12.78
N ALA A 148 -4.23 9.78 -11.97
CA ALA A 148 -3.20 8.83 -12.38
C ALA A 148 -3.52 7.43 -11.85
N GLU A 149 -3.22 6.41 -12.66
CA GLU A 149 -3.46 5.00 -12.29
C GLU A 149 -2.51 4.50 -11.20
N THR A 150 -1.24 4.95 -11.25
CA THR A 150 -0.19 4.52 -10.33
C THR A 150 0.57 5.72 -9.76
N VAL A 151 1.09 5.59 -8.54
CA VAL A 151 1.88 6.65 -7.89
C VAL A 151 3.16 6.93 -8.68
N SER A 152 3.77 5.91 -9.30
CA SER A 152 4.97 6.11 -10.12
C SER A 152 4.69 6.90 -11.40
N ALA A 153 3.53 6.69 -12.04
CA ALA A 153 3.09 7.52 -13.17
C ALA A 153 2.80 8.97 -12.72
N ALA A 154 2.13 9.14 -11.59
CA ALA A 154 1.86 10.47 -11.02
C ALA A 154 3.14 11.27 -10.79
N VAL A 155 4.19 10.63 -10.24
CA VAL A 155 5.50 11.28 -10.04
C VAL A 155 6.08 11.77 -11.37
N LYS A 156 6.06 10.94 -12.42
CA LYS A 156 6.57 11.35 -13.75
C LYS A 156 5.79 12.54 -14.31
N PHE A 157 4.46 12.56 -14.16
CA PHE A 157 3.63 13.67 -14.65
C PHE A 157 3.91 14.98 -13.90
N ILE A 158 4.16 14.90 -12.59
CA ILE A 158 4.54 16.06 -11.77
C ILE A 158 5.94 16.55 -12.15
N GLU A 159 6.93 15.66 -12.24
CA GLU A 159 8.31 16.01 -12.62
C GLU A 159 8.38 16.65 -14.03
N GLN A 160 7.50 16.23 -14.95
CA GLN A 160 7.36 16.84 -16.28
C GLN A 160 6.65 18.20 -16.27
N GLY A 161 6.04 18.61 -15.14
CA GLY A 161 5.34 19.88 -15.01
C GLY A 161 3.93 19.89 -15.62
N HIS A 162 3.26 18.73 -15.70
CA HIS A 162 1.89 18.66 -16.23
C HIS A 162 0.80 19.04 -15.22
N VAL A 163 1.17 19.21 -13.94
CA VAL A 163 0.23 19.39 -12.83
C VAL A 163 0.43 20.77 -12.21
N ARG A 164 -0.68 21.45 -11.90
CA ARG A 164 -0.70 22.70 -11.14
C ARG A 164 -1.61 22.60 -9.94
N VAL A 165 -1.33 23.43 -8.94
CA VAL A 165 -2.20 23.62 -7.77
C VAL A 165 -2.60 25.09 -7.74
N GLY A 166 -3.84 25.37 -8.10
CA GLY A 166 -4.28 26.75 -8.35
C GLY A 166 -3.56 27.35 -9.56
N PRO A 167 -2.95 28.54 -9.47
CA PRO A 167 -2.25 29.16 -10.59
C PRO A 167 -0.84 28.60 -10.83
N ASP A 168 -0.22 28.00 -9.82
CA ASP A 168 1.20 27.65 -9.84
C ASP A 168 1.42 26.20 -10.29
N THR A 169 2.31 26.02 -11.29
CA THR A 169 2.76 24.70 -11.73
C THR A 169 3.74 24.11 -10.72
N ILE A 170 3.48 22.87 -10.28
CA ILE A 170 4.29 22.19 -9.26
C ILE A 170 5.12 21.09 -9.93
N THR A 171 6.43 21.12 -9.70
CA THR A 171 7.37 20.12 -10.22
C THR A 171 7.86 19.13 -9.16
N ASP A 172 7.64 19.42 -7.87
CA ASP A 172 8.05 18.55 -6.76
C ASP A 172 6.94 17.55 -6.37
N PRO A 173 7.15 16.23 -6.52
CA PRO A 173 6.18 15.22 -6.08
C PRO A 173 6.05 15.11 -4.55
N ALA A 174 6.99 15.67 -3.79
CA ALA A 174 6.95 15.74 -2.33
C ALA A 174 6.06 16.86 -1.79
N PHE A 175 5.52 17.74 -2.65
CA PHE A 175 4.60 18.80 -2.26
C PHE A 175 3.41 18.25 -1.45
N LEU A 176 3.18 18.83 -0.27
CA LEU A 176 2.07 18.44 0.62
C LEU A 176 0.83 19.26 0.30
N VAL A 177 -0.23 18.57 -0.14
CA VAL A 177 -1.51 19.21 -0.46
C VAL A 177 -2.34 19.32 0.81
N ASN A 178 -2.73 20.55 1.18
CA ASN A 178 -3.67 20.82 2.28
C ASN A 178 -5.13 20.61 1.82
N ARG A 179 -6.07 20.44 2.75
CA ARG A 179 -7.48 20.20 2.39
C ARG A 179 -8.07 21.25 1.47
N HIS A 180 -7.82 22.52 1.77
CA HIS A 180 -8.30 23.63 0.94
C HIS A 180 -7.64 23.70 -0.44
N MET A 181 -6.48 23.07 -0.62
CA MET A 181 -5.74 23.06 -1.88
C MET A 181 -6.12 21.88 -2.78
N GLU A 182 -6.76 20.84 -2.22
CA GLU A 182 -7.15 19.62 -2.94
C GLU A 182 -8.01 19.91 -4.17
N ASP A 183 -8.96 20.84 -4.05
CA ASP A 183 -9.92 21.19 -5.10
C ASP A 183 -9.25 21.92 -6.29
N TYR A 184 -8.08 22.52 -6.06
CA TYR A 184 -7.37 23.28 -7.08
C TYR A 184 -6.28 22.48 -7.80
N VAL A 185 -6.14 21.18 -7.50
CA VAL A 185 -5.19 20.31 -8.18
C VAL A 185 -5.75 19.93 -9.55
N THR A 186 -5.17 20.48 -10.61
CA THR A 186 -5.62 20.28 -12.00
C THR A 186 -4.45 20.10 -12.95
N TRP A 187 -4.74 19.63 -14.17
CA TRP A 187 -3.76 19.64 -15.24
C TRP A 187 -3.47 21.08 -15.69
N VAL A 188 -2.21 21.32 -16.07
CA VAL A 188 -1.83 22.57 -16.74
C VAL A 188 -2.55 22.65 -18.09
N ASP A 189 -2.99 23.84 -18.49
CA ASP A 189 -3.80 24.01 -19.70
C ASP A 189 -3.06 23.62 -20.97
N THR A 190 -1.74 23.89 -21.04
CA THR A 190 -0.86 23.49 -22.15
C THR A 190 -0.43 22.02 -22.11
N SER A 191 -0.90 21.24 -21.13
CA SER A 191 -0.51 19.84 -20.97
C SER A 191 -1.08 18.97 -22.08
N LYS A 192 -0.21 18.15 -22.69
CA LYS A 192 -0.62 17.12 -23.66
C LYS A 192 -1.58 16.11 -23.04
N LEU A 193 -1.43 15.81 -21.75
CA LEU A 193 -2.33 14.88 -21.04
C LEU A 193 -3.75 15.44 -20.97
N LYS A 194 -3.89 16.74 -20.69
CA LYS A 194 -5.20 17.41 -20.67
C LYS A 194 -5.87 17.31 -22.04
N ARG A 195 -5.11 17.58 -23.11
CA ARG A 195 -5.57 17.45 -24.50
C ARG A 195 -6.07 16.03 -24.81
N THR A 196 -5.29 15.01 -24.49
CA THR A 196 -5.68 13.61 -24.74
C THR A 196 -6.92 13.20 -23.95
N ILE A 197 -7.07 13.70 -22.71
CA ILE A 197 -8.27 13.44 -21.90
C ILE A 197 -9.51 14.13 -22.51
N MET A 198 -9.38 15.38 -22.95
CA MET A 198 -10.47 16.14 -23.59
C MET A 198 -10.87 15.55 -24.93
N GLU A 199 -9.90 15.13 -25.74
CA GLU A 199 -10.12 14.43 -27.01
C GLU A 199 -10.84 13.09 -26.78
N TYR A 200 -10.46 12.33 -25.74
CA TYR A 200 -11.15 11.09 -25.38
C TYR A 200 -12.61 11.31 -24.94
N ASN A 201 -12.89 12.46 -24.32
CA ASN A 201 -14.23 12.85 -23.87
C ASN A 201 -15.06 13.55 -24.97
N ASP A 202 -14.52 13.75 -26.18
CA ASP A 202 -15.12 14.56 -27.24
C ASP A 202 -15.43 16.02 -26.82
N GLU A 203 -14.67 16.55 -25.85
CA GLU A 203 -14.80 17.91 -25.28
C GLU A 203 -13.68 18.85 -25.75
N LEU A 204 -12.88 18.42 -26.73
CA LEU A 204 -11.78 19.22 -27.24
C LEU A 204 -12.32 20.39 -28.08
N ASP A 205 -12.14 21.62 -27.58
CA ASP A 205 -12.39 22.84 -28.35
C ASP A 205 -11.10 23.25 -29.09
N ASP A 206 -11.19 23.42 -30.41
CA ASP A 206 -10.07 23.85 -31.25
C ASP A 206 -9.57 25.26 -30.90
N PHE A 207 -10.39 26.09 -30.24
CA PHE A 207 -10.00 27.43 -29.81
C PHE A 207 -8.96 27.43 -28.68
N ASP A 208 -8.98 26.41 -27.81
CA ASP A 208 -8.02 26.25 -26.71
C ASP A 208 -6.61 25.82 -27.21
N LEU A 209 -6.46 25.55 -28.52
CA LEU A 209 -5.22 25.10 -29.16
C LEU A 209 -4.41 26.22 -29.84
N LEU A 210 -4.98 27.41 -30.00
CA LEU A 210 -4.39 28.61 -30.64
C LEU A 210 -3.63 29.49 -29.65
#